data_AF-A0A9P0JAC5-F1
#
_entry.id   AF-A0A9P0JAC5-F1
#
_cell.length_a   1.000
_cell.length_b   1.000
_cell.length_c   1.000
_cell.angle_alpha   90.00
_cell.angle_beta   90.00
_cell.angle_gamma   90.00
#
_symmetry.space_group_name_H-M   'P 1'
#
loop_
_entity.id
_entity.type
_entity.pdbx_description
1 polymer ?
#
loop_
_entity_poly.entity_id
_entity_poly.type
_entity_poly.pdbx_seq_one_letter_code
_entity_poly.pdbx_strand_id
1 'polypeptide(L)'
;MVLLEKTKFLEELNILFNTSQSSGSVRITMKLLLLNKGPKDQKLKIEVPKEKVCLIRATFKNKKLSTRITADEVSSFQEEYCTLLKNSLSSLKKTKKLKKKVMS
;
A
#
# COMPACT_ATOMS: atom_id res chain seq x y z
N MET A 1 6.45 -7.28 13.20
CA MET A 1 5.59 -6.88 12.07
C MET A 1 4.24 -7.48 12.36
N VAL A 2 3.19 -6.65 12.39
CA VAL A 2 1.86 -7.08 12.86
C VAL A 2 0.94 -7.26 11.66
N LEU A 3 0.22 -8.39 11.60
CA LEU A 3 -0.83 -8.63 10.61
C LEU A 3 -2.14 -8.06 11.16
N LEU A 4 -2.71 -7.09 10.45
CA LEU A 4 -3.92 -6.38 10.84
C LEU A 4 -5.06 -6.64 9.86
N GLU A 5 -6.27 -6.55 10.39
CA GLU A 5 -7.50 -6.40 9.59
C GLU A 5 -7.42 -5.12 8.76
N LYS A 6 -8.14 -5.10 7.63
CA LYS A 6 -8.07 -4.03 6.62
C LYS A 6 -8.38 -2.65 7.18
N THR A 7 -9.47 -2.51 7.94
CA THR A 7 -9.88 -1.24 8.56
C THR A 7 -8.83 -0.73 9.54
N LYS A 8 -8.38 -1.60 10.46
CA LYS A 8 -7.30 -1.27 11.41
C LYS A 8 -5.99 -0.92 10.72
N PHE A 9 -5.67 -1.58 9.61
CA PHE A 9 -4.49 -1.26 8.81
C PHE A 9 -4.57 0.17 8.25
N LEU A 10 -5.73 0.60 7.76
CA LEU A 10 -5.92 1.96 7.24
C LEU A 10 -5.87 3.01 8.36
N GLU A 11 -6.47 2.74 9.51
CA GLU A 11 -6.39 3.61 10.69
C GLU A 11 -4.94 3.80 11.15
N GLU A 12 -4.20 2.71 11.35
CA GLU A 12 -2.79 2.74 11.74
C GLU A 12 -1.92 3.39 10.66
N LEU A 13 -2.23 3.18 9.39
CA LEU A 13 -1.53 3.84 8.28
C LEU A 13 -1.74 5.36 8.31
N ASN A 14 -2.94 5.83 8.64
CA ASN A 14 -3.22 7.25 8.80
C ASN A 14 -2.39 7.86 9.96
N ILE A 15 -2.31 7.14 11.09
CA ILE A 15 -1.45 7.52 12.23
C ILE A 15 0.02 7.59 11.79
N LEU A 16 0.49 6.62 10.99
CA LEU A 16 1.85 6.65 10.45
C LEU A 16 2.12 7.89 9.58
N PHE A 17 1.18 8.26 8.70
CA PHE A 17 1.34 9.46 7.89
C PHE A 17 1.41 10.74 8.74
N ASN A 18 0.49 10.88 9.71
CA ASN A 18 0.47 12.03 10.61
C ASN A 18 1.76 12.15 11.42
N THR A 19 2.26 11.03 11.96
CA THR A 19 3.53 11.02 12.72
C THR A 19 4.77 11.24 11.86
N SER A 20 4.70 10.96 10.56
CA SER A 20 5.80 11.17 9.62
C SER A 20 5.90 12.58 9.03
N GLN A 21 4.90 13.45 9.27
CA GLN A 21 4.86 14.79 8.67
C GLN A 21 6.06 15.67 9.05
N SER A 22 6.54 15.56 10.29
CA SER A 22 7.67 16.35 10.79
C SER A 22 9.02 15.79 10.33
N SER A 23 9.17 14.47 10.31
CA SER A 23 10.44 13.82 9.95
C SER A 23 10.28 12.34 9.63
N GLY A 24 10.96 11.92 8.55
CA GLY A 24 11.13 10.53 8.16
C GLY A 24 10.38 10.17 6.88
N SER A 25 10.28 8.86 6.61
CA SER A 25 9.60 8.34 5.43
C SER A 25 8.77 7.10 5.77
N VAL A 26 7.52 7.09 5.31
CA VAL A 26 6.67 5.90 5.34
C VAL A 26 6.95 5.09 4.08
N ARG A 27 7.38 3.84 4.24
CA ARG A 27 7.55 2.90 3.12
C ARG A 27 6.38 1.95 3.05
N ILE A 28 5.73 1.90 1.89
CA ILE A 28 4.64 0.97 1.60
C ILE A 28 5.12 0.00 0.51
N THR A 29 4.86 -1.29 0.69
CA THR A 29 5.11 -2.32 -0.32
C THR A 29 3.86 -3.13 -0.55
N MET A 30 3.54 -3.42 -1.81
CA MET A 30 2.48 -4.33 -2.21
C MET A 30 3.10 -5.48 -2.98
N LYS A 31 2.78 -6.73 -2.62
CA LYS A 31 3.32 -7.91 -3.28
C LYS A 31 2.27 -9.01 -3.35
N LEU A 32 2.17 -9.70 -4.48
CA LEU A 32 1.38 -10.91 -4.60
C LEU A 32 1.92 -11.97 -3.63
N LEU A 33 1.05 -12.44 -2.73
CA LEU A 33 1.33 -13.49 -1.78
C LEU A 33 1.05 -14.84 -2.45
N LEU A 34 2.12 -15.58 -2.73
CA LEU A 34 2.03 -16.96 -3.17
C LEU A 34 1.90 -17.84 -1.92
N LEU A 35 0.75 -18.47 -1.69
CA LEU A 35 0.55 -19.43 -0.60
C LEU A 35 1.24 -20.78 -0.92
N ASN A 36 2.55 -20.78 -1.12
CA ASN A 36 3.30 -22.04 -1.22
C ASN A 36 3.72 -22.47 0.19
N LYS A 37 2.99 -23.44 0.75
CA LYS A 37 3.31 -24.12 2.03
C LYS A 37 4.42 -25.18 1.88
N GLY A 38 5.34 -25.02 0.93
CA GLY A 38 6.43 -25.97 0.68
C GLY A 38 7.78 -25.45 1.18
N PRO A 39 8.71 -26.33 1.59
CA PRO A 39 10.09 -25.94 1.92
C PRO A 39 10.73 -25.18 0.76
N LYS A 40 11.56 -24.18 1.09
CA LYS A 40 12.08 -23.14 0.18
C LYS A 40 13.01 -23.63 -0.94
N ASP A 41 13.28 -24.94 -1.03
CA ASP A 41 14.40 -25.47 -1.83
C ASP A 41 14.01 -26.15 -3.15
N GLN A 42 12.72 -26.21 -3.50
CA GLN A 42 12.35 -26.62 -4.85
C GLN A 42 12.12 -25.39 -5.73
N LYS A 43 12.70 -25.44 -6.94
CA LYS A 43 12.35 -24.57 -8.07
C LYS A 43 10.88 -24.78 -8.41
N LEU A 44 10.00 -24.24 -7.57
CA LEU A 44 8.56 -24.34 -7.74
C LEU A 44 8.23 -23.51 -8.96
N LYS A 45 7.79 -24.19 -10.03
CA LYS A 45 7.05 -23.56 -11.13
C LYS A 45 6.09 -22.57 -10.48
N ILE A 46 6.13 -21.31 -10.92
CA ILE A 46 5.22 -20.28 -10.43
C ILE A 46 3.84 -20.63 -10.99
N GLU A 47 3.17 -21.60 -10.36
CA GLU A 47 1.77 -21.86 -10.62
C GLU A 47 1.01 -20.64 -10.11
N VAL A 48 0.19 -20.06 -10.99
CA VAL A 48 -0.68 -18.95 -10.63
C VAL A 48 -1.56 -19.43 -9.47
N PRO A 49 -1.46 -18.83 -8.27
CA PRO A 49 -2.25 -19.28 -7.13
C PRO A 49 -3.74 -19.23 -7.48
N LYS A 50 -4.48 -20.27 -7.09
CA LYS A 50 -5.94 -20.30 -7.23
C LYS A 50 -6.60 -19.10 -6.55
N GLU A 51 -6.04 -18.67 -5.42
CA GLU A 51 -6.46 -17.47 -4.70
C GLU A 51 -5.39 -16.39 -4.81
N LYS A 52 -5.71 -15.31 -5.52
CA LYS A 52 -4.82 -14.14 -5.66
C LYS A 52 -4.95 -13.26 -4.42
N VAL A 53 -3.99 -13.39 -3.51
CA VAL A 53 -3.91 -12.57 -2.30
C VAL A 53 -2.80 -11.54 -2.46
N CYS A 54 -3.09 -10.26 -2.22
CA CYS A 54 -2.09 -9.19 -2.14
C CYS A 54 -1.68 -8.97 -0.68
N LEU A 55 -0.39 -9.00 -0.40
CA LEU A 55 0.19 -8.59 0.88
C LEU A 55 0.64 -7.13 0.78
N ILE A 56 0.02 -6.27 1.59
CA ILE A 56 0.42 -4.88 1.76
C ILE A 56 1.18 -4.74 3.07
N ARG A 57 2.30 -4.02 3.06
CA ARG A 57 3.09 -3.74 4.27
C ARG A 57 3.43 -2.26 4.31
N ALA A 58 3.36 -1.67 5.50
CA ALA A 58 3.76 -0.30 5.76
C ALA A 58 4.79 -0.26 6.89
N THR A 59 5.82 0.57 6.75
CA THR A 59 6.86 0.72 7.77
C THR A 59 7.24 2.18 7.96
N PHE A 60 7.37 2.60 9.21
CA PHE A 60 7.92 3.89 9.60
C PHE A 60 8.78 3.70 10.86
N LYS A 61 10.08 3.99 10.76
CA LYS A 61 11.05 3.72 11.83
C LYS A 61 10.94 2.26 12.32
N ASN A 62 10.52 2.06 13.57
CA ASN A 62 10.41 0.74 14.19
C ASN A 62 9.01 0.12 14.04
N LYS A 63 7.99 0.91 13.66
CA LYS A 63 6.62 0.42 13.45
C LYS A 63 6.52 -0.29 12.10
N LYS A 64 6.00 -1.53 12.11
CA LYS A 64 5.84 -2.39 10.93
C LYS A 64 4.46 -3.04 10.93
N LEU A 65 3.63 -2.66 9.95
CA LEU A 65 2.26 -3.10 9.76
C LEU A 65 2.14 -3.93 8.48
N SER A 66 1.16 -4.82 8.43
CA SER A 66 0.84 -5.61 7.25
C SER A 66 -0.63 -5.98 7.20
N THR A 67 -1.18 -6.14 6.00
CA THR A 67 -2.53 -6.64 5.78
C THR A 67 -2.59 -7.49 4.51
N ARG A 68 -3.57 -8.38 4.41
CA ARG A 68 -3.81 -9.25 3.26
C ARG A 68 -5.14 -8.86 2.62
N ILE A 69 -5.16 -8.82 1.29
CA ILE A 69 -6.33 -8.44 0.50
C ILE A 69 -6.57 -9.53 -0.52
N THR A 70 -7.78 -10.08 -0.51
CA THR A 70 -8.24 -11.05 -1.51
C THR A 70 -8.78 -10.30 -2.73
N ALA A 71 -8.91 -10.99 -3.87
CA ALA A 71 -9.40 -10.38 -5.11
C ALA A 71 -10.80 -9.73 -4.96
N ASP A 72 -11.67 -10.35 -4.16
CA ASP A 72 -13.07 -9.92 -3.99
C ASP A 72 -13.19 -8.57 -3.26
N GLU A 73 -12.21 -8.25 -2.42
CA GLU A 73 -12.24 -7.11 -1.51
C GLU A 73 -11.40 -5.93 -2.02
N VAL A 74 -10.75 -6.09 -3.19
CA VAL A 74 -9.88 -5.08 -3.78
C VAL A 74 -10.63 -3.78 -4.03
N SER A 75 -11.86 -3.85 -4.56
CA SER A 75 -12.63 -2.66 -4.94
C SER A 75 -12.88 -1.75 -3.73
N SER A 76 -13.44 -2.32 -2.66
CA SER A 76 -13.75 -1.57 -1.43
C SER A 76 -12.49 -1.05 -0.76
N PHE A 77 -11.45 -1.87 -0.65
CA PHE A 77 -10.19 -1.43 -0.06
C PHE A 77 -9.53 -0.31 -0.88
N GLN A 78 -9.58 -0.40 -2.21
CA GLN A 78 -8.96 0.57 -3.09
C GLN A 78 -9.56 1.97 -2.93
N GLU A 79 -10.88 2.08 -2.78
CA GLU A 79 -11.57 3.37 -2.58
C GLU A 79 -11.11 4.07 -1.29
N GLU A 80 -11.13 3.34 -0.17
CA GLU A 80 -10.69 3.86 1.13
C GLU A 80 -9.19 4.19 1.13
N TYR A 81 -8.38 3.29 0.58
CA TYR A 81 -6.93 3.45 0.49
C TYR A 81 -6.53 4.65 -0.39
N CYS A 82 -7.16 4.81 -1.56
CA CYS A 82 -6.91 5.95 -2.43
C CYS A 82 -7.30 7.27 -1.76
N THR A 83 -8.42 7.30 -1.05
CA THR A 83 -8.88 8.48 -0.32
C THR A 83 -7.88 8.86 0.78
N LEU A 84 -7.43 7.88 1.56
CA LEU A 84 -6.39 8.07 2.57
C LEU A 84 -5.11 8.65 1.96
N LEU A 85 -4.59 8.04 0.89
CA LEU A 85 -3.35 8.51 0.24
C LEU A 85 -3.47 9.95 -0.27
N LYS A 86 -4.59 10.31 -0.90
CA LYS A 86 -4.82 11.68 -1.39
C LYS A 86 -4.81 12.70 -0.26
N ASN A 87 -5.43 12.34 0.88
CA ASN A 87 -5.48 13.22 2.05
C ASN A 87 -4.11 13.34 2.73
N SER A 88 -3.37 12.24 2.83
CA SER A 88 -2.06 12.20 3.51
C SER A 88 -0.91 12.78 2.68
N LEU A 89 -0.95 12.68 1.35
CA LEU A 89 0.14 13.10 0.44
C LEU A 89 -0.10 14.49 -0.18
N SER A 90 -0.52 15.45 0.62
CA SER A 90 -0.89 16.80 0.14
C SER A 90 0.29 17.77 0.00
N SER A 91 1.41 17.51 0.67
CA SER A 91 2.55 18.44 0.80
C SER A 91 3.52 18.47 -0.39
N LEU A 92 3.13 17.96 -1.57
CA LEU A 92 3.97 17.99 -2.77
C LEU A 92 3.87 19.34 -3.50
N LYS A 93 4.96 19.75 -4.16
CA LYS A 93 4.97 20.95 -5.00
C LYS A 93 3.94 20.78 -6.13
N LYS A 94 3.04 21.74 -6.28
CA LYS A 94 2.09 21.77 -7.40
C LYS A 94 2.88 21.89 -8.71
N THR A 95 2.60 21.01 -9.66
CA THR A 95 3.15 21.13 -11.02
C THR A 95 2.66 22.42 -11.66
N LYS A 96 3.59 23.28 -12.11
CA LYS A 96 3.23 24.49 -12.87
C LYS A 96 2.52 24.03 -14.15
N LYS A 97 1.24 24.39 -14.32
CA LYS A 97 0.55 24.18 -15.59
C LYS A 97 1.28 25.00 -16.65
N LEU A 98 1.87 24.34 -17.65
CA LEU A 98 2.38 25.01 -18.84
C LEU A 98 1.19 25.78 -19.43
N LYS A 99 1.28 27.11 -19.48
CA LYS A 99 0.30 27.93 -20.19
C LYS A 99 0.31 27.44 -21.63
N LYS A 100 -0.77 26.78 -22.08
CA LYS A 100 -0.97 26.52 -23.50
C LYS A 100 -0.93 27.88 -24.18
N LYS A 101 0.09 28.13 -24.99
CA LYS A 101 0.13 29.25 -25.91
C LYS A 101 -1.05 29.01 -26.85
N VAL A 102 -2.13 29.75 -26.64
CA VAL A 102 -3.21 29.83 -27.63
C VAL A 102 -2.56 30.49 -28.83
N MET A 103 -2.28 29.72 -29.87
CA MET A 103 -1.89 30.30 -31.16
C MET A 103 -3.18 30.86 -31.75
N SER A 104 -3.34 32.16 -31.53
CA SER A 104 -4.31 33.04 -32.21
C SER A 104 -3.90 33.22 -33.66
#